data_AF-A0A951ZI03-F1
#
_entry.id   AF-A0A951ZI03-F1
#
_cell.length_a   1.000
_cell.length_b   1.000
_cell.length_c   1.000
_cell.angle_alpha   90.00
_cell.angle_beta   90.00
_cell.angle_gamma   90.00
#
_symmetry.space_group_name_H-M   'P 1'
#
loop_
_entity.id
_entity.type
_entity.pdbx_description
1 polymer ?
#
loop_
_entity_poly.entity_id
_entity_poly.type
_entity_poly.pdbx_seq_one_letter_code
_entity_poly.pdbx_strand_id
1 'polypeptide(L)'
;MQQGGVSLPRVTLSEIGALIRERRGAQGVRAAAAEVGISPATLSRVENGKQPDLETFEKLCRWLGISPADVLRTDTAGTSEPAQRVATAHLKAKQQISPALAQALGEMILHAQAIGADESRPETE
;
A
#
# COMPACT_ATOMS: atom_id res chain seq x y z
N MET A 1 -12.71 21.06 -18.21
CA MET A 1 -11.56 21.60 -17.47
C MET A 1 -10.82 20.42 -16.86
N GLN A 2 -9.60 20.16 -17.34
CA GLN A 2 -8.81 18.98 -16.97
C GLN A 2 -8.20 19.19 -15.58
N GLN A 3 -8.54 18.36 -14.60
CA GLN A 3 -7.83 18.30 -13.32
C GLN A 3 -6.61 17.41 -13.51
N GLY A 4 -5.46 18.02 -13.77
CA GLY A 4 -4.16 17.37 -13.67
C GLY A 4 -3.84 17.10 -12.21
N GLY A 5 -4.32 15.96 -11.68
CA GLY A 5 -3.93 15.46 -10.38
C GLY A 5 -2.47 15.04 -10.44
N VAL A 6 -1.58 15.85 -9.88
CA VAL A 6 -0.18 15.47 -9.65
C VAL A 6 -0.18 14.18 -8.84
N SER A 7 0.31 13.09 -9.43
CA SER A 7 0.53 11.83 -8.73
C SER A 7 1.61 12.06 -7.68
N LEU A 8 1.21 12.44 -6.46
CA LEU A 8 2.12 12.46 -5.32
C LEU A 8 2.70 11.03 -5.17
N PRO A 9 4.00 10.92 -4.87
CA PRO A 9 4.62 9.61 -4.65
C PRO A 9 3.80 8.84 -3.61
N ARG A 10 3.59 7.54 -3.85
CA ARG A 10 2.94 6.66 -2.88
C ARG A 10 3.85 6.61 -1.65
N VAL A 11 3.52 7.36 -0.62
CA VAL A 11 4.25 7.35 0.65
C VAL A 11 3.62 6.30 1.54
N THR A 12 4.43 5.40 2.08
CA THR A 12 4.03 4.43 3.10
C THR A 12 4.47 4.89 4.49
N LEU A 13 3.87 4.36 5.54
CA LEU A 13 4.25 4.67 6.92
C LEU A 13 5.72 4.32 7.23
N SER A 14 6.30 3.32 6.56
CA SER A 14 7.73 2.98 6.66
C SER A 14 8.66 4.03 6.05
N GLU A 15 8.18 4.80 5.07
CA GLU A 15 8.99 5.78 4.33
C GLU A 15 8.96 7.16 4.99
N ILE A 16 8.07 7.40 5.96
CA ILE A 16 7.94 8.69 6.64
C ILE A 16 9.26 9.15 7.28
N GLY A 17 10.06 8.22 7.82
CA GLY A 17 11.37 8.52 8.41
C GLY A 17 12.37 9.08 7.39
N ALA A 18 12.32 8.63 6.13
CA ALA A 18 13.17 9.15 5.06
C ALA A 18 12.73 10.56 4.66
N LEU A 19 11.43 10.79 4.53
CA LEU A 19 10.86 12.11 4.20
C LEU A 19 11.17 13.15 5.28
N ILE A 20 11.15 12.75 6.56
CA ILE A 20 11.54 13.61 7.67
C ILE A 20 13.01 14.03 7.53
N ARG A 21 13.91 13.09 7.23
CA ARG A 21 15.34 13.40 7.03
C ARG A 21 15.55 14.32 5.83
N GLU A 22 14.87 14.06 4.72
CA GLU A 22 14.94 14.86 3.50
C GLU A 22 14.49 16.29 3.77
N ARG A 23 13.31 16.47 4.39
CA ARG A 23 12.77 17.79 4.71
C ARG A 23 13.63 18.54 5.73
N ARG A 24 14.19 17.83 6.71
CA ARG A 24 15.11 18.42 7.69
C ARG A 24 16.42 18.85 7.03
N GLY A 25 16.93 18.11 6.04
CA GLY A 25 18.19 18.42 5.37
C GLY A 25 19.35 18.58 6.37
N ALA A 26 19.99 19.75 6.35
CA ALA A 26 21.09 20.08 7.26
C ALA A 26 20.66 20.50 8.68
N GLN A 27 19.36 20.71 8.92
CA GLN A 27 18.86 21.12 10.24
C GLN A 27 19.11 20.02 11.28
N GLY A 28 19.54 20.38 12.49
CA GLY A 28 19.71 19.41 13.57
C GLY A 28 18.38 18.80 14.03
N VAL A 29 18.41 17.53 14.47
CA VAL A 29 17.23 16.79 14.97
C VAL A 29 16.49 17.57 16.08
N ARG A 30 17.22 18.27 16.95
CA ARG A 30 16.60 19.06 18.04
C ARG A 30 15.79 20.23 17.53
N ALA A 31 16.29 20.95 16.53
CA ALA A 31 15.59 22.10 15.94
C ALA A 31 14.34 21.65 15.17
N ALA A 32 14.46 20.60 14.36
CA ALA A 32 13.30 20.03 13.67
C ALA A 32 12.25 19.48 14.62
N ALA A 33 12.66 18.82 15.72
CA ALA A 33 11.72 18.32 16.70
C ALA A 33 10.94 19.45 17.40
N ALA A 34 11.60 20.60 17.63
CA ALA A 34 10.95 21.78 18.18
C ALA A 34 9.91 22.36 17.21
N GLU A 35 10.19 22.41 15.91
CA GLU A 35 9.21 22.85 14.89
C GLU A 35 8.00 21.93 14.79
N VAL A 36 8.23 20.60 14.88
CA VAL A 36 7.15 19.60 14.85
C VAL A 36 6.34 19.63 16.15
N GLY A 37 6.94 20.07 17.26
CA GLY A 37 6.33 20.02 18.59
C GLY A 37 6.38 18.63 19.23
N ILE A 38 7.50 17.92 19.06
CA ILE A 38 7.76 16.60 19.67
C ILE A 38 9.15 16.54 20.31
N SER A 39 9.44 15.50 21.08
CA SER A 39 10.76 15.33 21.67
C SER A 39 11.82 14.92 20.64
N PRO A 40 13.09 15.37 20.77
CA PRO A 40 14.16 14.97 19.86
C PRO A 40 14.38 13.45 19.79
N ALA A 41 14.15 12.75 20.89
CA ALA A 41 14.22 11.29 20.95
C ALA A 41 13.12 10.63 20.10
N THR A 42 11.92 11.21 20.08
CA THR A 42 10.81 10.70 19.25
C THR A 42 11.09 10.92 17.77
N LEU A 43 11.55 12.11 17.37
CA LEU A 43 11.94 12.37 15.99
C LEU A 43 13.04 11.40 15.53
N SER A 44 14.09 11.21 16.34
CA SER A 44 15.17 10.26 16.05
C SER A 44 14.68 8.82 15.91
N ARG A 45 13.78 8.35 16.78
CA ARG A 45 13.19 7.01 16.68
C ARG A 45 12.43 6.83 15.36
N VAL A 46 11.62 7.83 14.97
CA VAL A 46 10.82 7.77 13.74
C VAL A 46 11.72 7.81 12.50
N GLU A 47 12.73 8.67 12.48
CA GLU A 47 13.75 8.67 11.41
C GLU A 47 14.39 7.27 11.28
N ASN A 48 14.66 6.60 12.39
CA ASN A 48 15.21 5.23 12.43
C ASN A 48 14.17 4.12 12.21
N GLY A 49 12.98 4.44 11.72
CA GLY A 49 11.96 3.47 11.30
C GLY A 49 11.08 2.94 12.42
N LYS A 50 11.10 3.53 13.62
CA LYS A 50 10.10 3.21 14.65
C LYS A 50 8.79 3.90 14.33
N GLN A 51 7.70 3.15 14.48
CA GLN A 51 6.37 3.65 14.19
C GLN A 51 5.96 4.71 15.23
N PRO A 52 5.55 5.92 14.81
CA PRO A 52 4.99 6.92 15.71
C PRO A 52 3.60 6.51 16.23
N ASP A 53 3.21 7.07 17.37
CA ASP A 53 1.80 7.10 17.77
C ASP A 53 0.99 8.05 16.87
N LEU A 54 -0.34 8.03 17.03
CA LEU A 54 -1.26 8.80 16.20
C LEU A 54 -1.01 10.32 16.29
N GLU A 55 -0.81 10.84 17.51
CA GLU A 55 -0.57 12.26 17.72
C GLU A 55 0.73 12.72 17.05
N THR A 56 1.81 11.97 17.26
CA THR A 56 3.11 12.22 16.63
C THR A 56 3.01 12.13 15.11
N PHE A 57 2.30 11.14 14.60
CA PHE A 57 2.09 10.95 13.17
C PHE A 57 1.36 12.13 12.54
N GLU A 58 0.28 12.63 13.15
CA GLU A 58 -0.45 13.80 12.67
C GLU A 58 0.40 15.06 12.63
N LYS A 59 1.20 15.30 13.69
CA LYS A 59 2.15 16.41 13.76
C LYS A 59 3.19 16.33 12.64
N LEU A 60 3.73 15.14 12.39
CA LEU A 60 4.69 14.90 11.32
C LEU A 60 4.08 15.09 9.94
N CYS A 61 2.87 14.59 9.69
CA CYS A 61 2.16 14.79 8.42
C CYS A 61 1.92 16.27 8.14
N ARG A 62 1.42 17.01 9.15
CA ARG A 62 1.21 18.46 9.07
C ARG A 62 2.50 19.22 8.81
N TRP A 63 3.56 18.85 9.52
CA TRP A 63 4.88 19.42 9.28
C TRP A 63 5.25 19.15 7.83
N LEU A 64 5.31 17.89 7.38
CA LEU A 64 5.66 17.48 6.01
C LEU A 64 4.76 18.05 4.90
N GLY A 65 3.56 18.55 5.23
CA GLY A 65 2.59 19.03 4.23
C GLY A 65 1.89 17.90 3.48
N ILE A 66 1.81 16.70 4.08
CA ILE A 66 1.23 15.49 3.47
C ILE A 66 -0.06 15.14 4.21
N SER A 67 -1.07 14.64 3.50
CA SER A 67 -2.29 14.14 4.12
C SER A 67 -2.02 12.80 4.83
N PRO A 68 -2.45 12.62 6.09
CA PRO A 68 -2.38 11.32 6.77
C PRO A 68 -3.02 10.18 5.96
N ALA A 69 -4.08 10.48 5.20
CA ALA A 69 -4.77 9.52 4.35
C ALA A 69 -3.88 9.00 3.22
N ASP A 70 -2.96 9.82 2.70
CA ASP A 70 -2.05 9.40 1.62
C ASP A 70 -1.02 8.38 2.12
N VAL A 71 -0.62 8.50 3.39
CA VAL A 71 0.39 7.65 4.04
C VAL A 71 -0.21 6.36 4.59
N LEU A 72 -1.47 6.41 5.06
CA LEU A 72 -2.20 5.27 5.62
C LEU A 72 -3.00 4.48 4.59
N ARG A 73 -3.03 4.92 3.32
CA ARG A 73 -3.71 4.21 2.24
C ARG A 73 -3.07 2.84 2.04
N THR A 74 -3.64 1.85 2.72
CA THR A 74 -3.54 0.45 2.34
C THR A 74 -4.22 0.32 0.99
N ASP A 75 -3.52 -0.26 0.01
CA ASP A 75 -4.11 -0.64 -1.25
C ASP A 75 -5.16 -1.73 -0.97
N THR A 76 -6.38 -1.33 -0.58
CA THR A 76 -7.56 -2.20 -0.60
C THR A 76 -8.06 -2.47 -2.02
N ALA A 77 -7.27 -2.11 -3.05
CA ALA A 77 -7.35 -2.68 -4.38
C ALA A 77 -6.84 -4.14 -4.36
N GLY A 78 -7.56 -4.97 -3.61
CA GLY A 78 -7.18 -6.33 -3.28
C GLY A 78 -8.20 -7.01 -2.38
N THR A 79 -9.50 -6.75 -2.59
CA THR A 79 -10.56 -7.70 -2.21
C THR A 79 -10.46 -8.92 -3.13
N SER A 80 -9.34 -9.63 -3.05
CA SER A 80 -9.26 -11.00 -3.50
C SER A 80 -9.63 -11.85 -2.30
N GLU A 81 -10.83 -12.43 -2.39
CA GLU A 81 -11.34 -13.52 -1.58
C GLU A 81 -10.22 -14.44 -1.05
N PRO A 82 -10.32 -14.96 0.18
CA PRO A 82 -9.30 -15.85 0.77
C PRO A 82 -8.96 -17.06 -0.14
N ALA A 83 -9.89 -17.50 -0.99
CA ALA A 83 -9.67 -18.53 -2.01
C ALA A 83 -8.55 -18.17 -3.03
N GLN A 84 -8.45 -16.90 -3.44
CA GLN A 84 -7.48 -16.45 -4.44
C GLN A 84 -6.04 -16.42 -3.89
N ARG A 85 -5.89 -16.21 -2.58
CA ARG A 85 -4.57 -16.18 -1.91
C ARG A 85 -3.94 -17.57 -1.83
N VAL A 86 -4.73 -18.61 -1.58
CA VAL A 86 -4.24 -19.99 -1.53
C VAL A 86 -3.82 -20.46 -2.93
N ALA A 87 -4.62 -20.14 -3.96
CA ALA A 87 -4.31 -20.49 -5.34
C ALA A 87 -2.97 -19.87 -5.81
N THR A 88 -2.73 -18.59 -5.48
CA THR A 88 -1.51 -17.89 -5.92
C THR A 88 -0.25 -18.25 -5.14
N ALA A 89 -0.37 -18.65 -3.86
CA ALA A 89 0.77 -19.09 -3.05
C ALA A 89 1.37 -20.41 -3.56
N HIS A 90 0.51 -21.39 -3.90
CA HIS A 90 0.98 -22.66 -4.46
C HIS A 90 1.46 -22.53 -5.91
N LEU A 91 0.88 -21.59 -6.67
CA LEU A 91 1.29 -21.27 -8.04
C LEU A 91 2.68 -20.63 -8.09
N LYS A 92 3.01 -19.72 -7.17
CA LYS A 92 4.35 -19.08 -7.11
C LYS A 92 5.44 -20.00 -6.58
N ALA A 93 5.10 -20.90 -5.67
CA ALA A 93 6.08 -21.74 -4.97
C ALA A 93 6.74 -22.82 -5.84
N LYS A 94 6.27 -23.08 -7.07
CA LYS A 94 6.73 -24.24 -7.87
C LYS A 94 7.01 -24.00 -9.37
N GLN A 95 6.99 -22.78 -9.89
CA GLN A 95 6.83 -22.63 -11.33
C GLN A 95 8.08 -22.26 -12.13
N GLN A 96 8.62 -23.27 -12.84
CA GLN A 96 9.01 -23.15 -14.24
C GLN A 96 7.75 -23.44 -15.11
N ILE A 97 6.96 -22.42 -15.46
CA ILE A 97 5.84 -22.62 -16.41
C ILE A 97 6.36 -22.45 -17.81
N SER A 98 6.08 -23.41 -18.69
CA SER A 98 6.23 -23.17 -20.13
C SER A 98 5.10 -22.26 -20.62
N PRO A 99 5.34 -21.42 -21.66
CA PRO A 99 4.30 -20.56 -22.24
C PRO A 99 3.04 -21.32 -22.66
N ALA A 100 3.20 -22.53 -23.20
CA ALA A 100 2.09 -23.39 -23.60
C ALA A 100 1.21 -23.83 -22.42
N LEU A 101 1.81 -24.17 -21.28
CA LEU A 101 1.07 -24.56 -20.08
C LEU A 101 0.34 -23.35 -19.46
N ALA A 102 0.95 -22.17 -19.49
CA ALA A 102 0.31 -20.93 -19.03
C ALA A 102 -0.94 -20.59 -19.86
N GLN A 103 -0.87 -20.80 -21.18
CA GLN A 103 -2.01 -20.59 -22.08
C GLN A 103 -3.16 -21.58 -21.79
N ALA A 104 -2.85 -22.89 -21.71
CA ALA A 104 -3.87 -23.91 -21.42
C ALA A 104 -4.54 -23.71 -20.06
N LEU A 105 -3.78 -23.29 -19.04
CA LEU A 105 -4.34 -22.96 -17.72
C LEU A 105 -5.23 -21.70 -17.77
N GLY A 106 -4.84 -20.69 -18.56
CA GLY A 106 -5.65 -19.49 -18.75
C GLY A 106 -7.01 -19.80 -19.39
N GLU A 107 -7.03 -20.60 -20.45
CA GLU A 107 -8.26 -21.02 -21.13
C GLU A 107 -9.19 -21.81 -20.20
N MET A 108 -8.64 -22.75 -19.42
CA MET A 108 -9.40 -23.54 -18.46
C MET A 108 -10.05 -22.67 -17.37
N ILE A 109 -9.32 -21.69 -16.83
CA ILE A 109 -9.84 -20.77 -15.80
C ILE A 109 -10.97 -19.91 -16.37
N LEU A 110 -10.82 -19.40 -17.59
CA LEU A 110 -11.85 -18.59 -18.25
C LEU A 110 -13.13 -19.41 -18.50
N HIS A 111 -13.00 -20.69 -18.89
CA HIS A 111 -14.15 -21.58 -19.04
C HIS A 111 -14.86 -21.86 -17.70
N ALA A 112 -14.11 -22.13 -16.64
CA ALA A 112 -14.68 -22.38 -15.32
C ALA A 112 -15.46 -21.17 -14.77
N GLN A 113 -14.95 -19.95 -15.02
CA GLN A 113 -15.63 -18.71 -14.61
C GLN A 113 -16.91 -18.45 -15.43
N ALA A 114 -16.92 -18.83 -16.71
CA ALA A 114 -18.12 -18.72 -17.53
C ALA A 114 -19.23 -19.67 -17.06
N ILE A 115 -18.88 -20.88 -16.61
CA ILE A 115 -19.85 -21.86 -16.08
C ILE A 115 -20.45 -21.39 -14.75
N GLY A 116 -19.64 -20.79 -13.86
CA GLY A 116 -20.13 -20.22 -12.61
C GLY A 116 -21.03 -18.99 -12.77
N ALA A 117 -21.01 -18.34 -13.95
CA ALA A 117 -21.89 -17.21 -14.27
C ALA A 117 -23.25 -17.65 -14.82
N ASP A 118 -23.39 -18.88 -15.33
CA ASP A 118 -24.62 -19.40 -15.93
C ASP A 118 -25.58 -20.05 -14.91
N GLU A 119 -25.06 -20.51 -13.76
CA GLU A 119 -25.87 -21.13 -12.68
C GLU A 119 -26.69 -20.12 -11.84
N SER A 120 -26.76 -18.85 -12.27
CA SER A 120 -27.53 -17.78 -11.61
C SER A 120 -28.92 -17.51 -12.24
N ARG A 121 -29.39 -18.36 -13.16
CA ARG A 121 -30.75 -18.21 -13.73
C ARG A 121 -31.77 -18.96 -12.86
N PRO A 122 -32.73 -18.28 -12.21
CA PRO A 122 -33.81 -19.00 -11.55
C PRO A 122 -34.66 -19.72 -12.59
N GLU A 123 -34.95 -21.00 -12.34
CA GLU A 123 -36.01 -21.74 -13.02
C GLU A 123 -37.28 -20.91 -12.95
N THR A 124 -37.76 -20.46 -14.10
CA THR A 124 -39.11 -19.92 -14.23
C THR A 124 -39.93 -21.01 -14.93
N GLU A 125 -41.00 -21.42 -14.25
CA GLU A 125 -42.03 -22.40 -14.65
C GLU A 125 -42.43 -22.38 -16.12
#